data_AF-A0A3L7ZAE9-F1
#
_entry.id   AF-A0A3L7ZAE9-F1
#
_cell.length_a   1.000
_cell.length_b   1.000
_cell.length_c   1.000
_cell.angle_alpha   90.00
_cell.angle_beta   90.00
_cell.angle_gamma   90.00
#
_symmetry.space_group_name_H-M   'P 1'
#
loop_
_entity.id
_entity.type
_entity.pdbx_description
1 polymer ?
#
loop_
_entity_poly.entity_id
_entity_poly.type
_entity_poly.pdbx_seq_one_letter_code
_entity_poly.pdbx_strand_id
1 'polypeptide(L)'
;MLYSMKPWFFWNGTTAILYALILLFISVRLPFIKKTLKRKQFILCCLCLLMYSSVDLLDLVHPVFIIQYLFRNLLLVFFVILFSNDEKRNLVRIFTKVYSVILFVSIIAYIFYLLDISIPYTIMRYEYNTGYPSFKNYIFLIIRNETEFFSRFQSIFLEPGHVGMISSLLLYVNQYNLKRISVFILFISVLISFSLAAYVLLILGMILYYLLKSKHYFRRVFRVSFFLCSAVVISVIFYVNNPDSVYSKLVVARLDYDEERGISGNNRTNSQFDYYYDKAFLQKNDAFLGIGDEEFVRRFGSGNSSYKTFIVQNGIISLFFLFAFYCMLVYYCLSPVYVGLLILYAASFLQRPYALWEIELFLFMSAGSILKYKYNDKLFDYYST
;
A
#
# COMPACT_ATOMS: atom_id res chain seq x y z
N MET A 1 10.10 -5.37 1.22
CA MET A 1 8.76 -5.42 0.61
C MET A 1 7.77 -6.22 1.45
N LEU A 2 7.85 -7.55 1.59
CA LEU A 2 6.85 -8.31 2.38
C LEU A 2 6.80 -7.88 3.86
N TYR A 3 7.95 -7.61 4.49
CA TYR A 3 8.05 -7.20 5.89
C TYR A 3 7.09 -6.06 6.26
N SER A 4 6.94 -5.04 5.41
CA SER A 4 6.12 -3.85 5.69
C SER A 4 4.62 -4.16 5.79
N MET A 5 4.16 -5.28 5.22
CA MET A 5 2.78 -5.76 5.35
C MET A 5 2.54 -6.54 6.66
N LYS A 6 3.58 -6.67 7.49
CA LYS A 6 3.57 -7.31 8.81
C LYS A 6 3.08 -8.77 8.77
N PRO A 7 3.74 -9.67 8.01
CA PRO A 7 3.39 -11.08 8.04
C PRO A 7 3.72 -11.68 9.41
N TRP A 8 2.94 -12.67 9.83
CA TRP A 8 2.96 -13.18 11.21
C TRP A 8 4.32 -13.71 11.68
N PHE A 9 5.13 -14.28 10.79
CA PHE A 9 6.45 -14.81 11.13
C PHE A 9 7.51 -13.71 11.35
N PHE A 10 7.16 -12.45 11.11
CA PHE A 10 7.96 -11.29 11.51
C PHE A 10 7.46 -10.61 12.79
N TRP A 11 6.50 -11.21 13.50
CA TRP A 11 6.08 -10.74 14.81
C TRP A 11 7.01 -11.30 15.90
N ASN A 12 6.94 -10.75 17.11
CA ASN A 12 7.67 -11.19 18.31
C ASN A 12 9.20 -11.04 18.22
N GLY A 13 9.68 -9.82 18.01
CA GLY A 13 11.10 -9.49 18.19
C GLY A 13 12.05 -9.97 17.08
N THR A 14 11.52 -10.33 15.92
CA THR A 14 12.34 -10.78 14.76
C THR A 14 13.00 -9.63 13.98
N THR A 15 13.03 -8.42 14.55
CA THR A 15 13.64 -7.22 13.95
C THR A 15 15.12 -7.44 13.62
N ALA A 16 15.86 -8.20 14.44
CA ALA A 16 17.26 -8.54 14.18
C ALA A 16 17.44 -9.31 12.85
N ILE A 17 16.50 -10.22 12.51
CA ILE A 17 16.52 -10.98 11.27
C ILE A 17 16.34 -10.03 10.07
N LEU A 18 15.43 -9.06 10.18
CA LEU A 18 15.26 -8.04 9.14
C LEU A 18 16.57 -7.28 8.88
N TYR A 19 17.22 -6.77 9.93
CA TYR A 19 18.45 -6.02 9.77
C TYR A 19 19.59 -6.88 9.21
N ALA A 20 19.69 -8.15 9.62
CA ALA A 20 20.64 -9.09 9.03
C ALA A 20 20.41 -9.27 7.52
N LEU A 21 19.15 -9.39 7.08
CA LEU A 21 18.81 -9.49 5.66
C LEU A 21 19.09 -8.19 4.89
N ILE A 22 18.86 -7.03 5.50
CA ILE A 22 19.18 -5.72 4.91
C ILE A 22 20.70 -5.58 4.74
N LEU A 23 21.48 -5.90 5.78
CA LEU A 23 22.94 -5.86 5.73
C LEU A 23 23.48 -6.82 4.67
N LEU A 24 22.98 -8.06 4.64
CA LEU A 24 23.35 -9.03 3.60
C LEU A 24 23.06 -8.48 2.19
N PHE A 25 21.88 -7.89 1.98
CA PHE A 25 21.53 -7.28 0.70
C PHE A 25 22.49 -6.13 0.33
N ILE A 26 22.80 -5.25 1.29
CA ILE A 26 23.73 -4.13 1.08
C ILE A 26 25.13 -4.67 0.74
N SER A 27 25.66 -5.61 1.52
CA SER A 27 26.97 -6.24 1.29
C SER A 27 27.08 -6.89 -0.08
N VAL A 28 26.05 -7.62 -0.51
CA VAL A 28 26.00 -8.24 -1.85
C VAL A 28 25.89 -7.19 -2.95
N ARG A 29 25.20 -6.07 -2.69
CA ARG A 29 24.93 -5.05 -3.72
C ARG A 29 26.07 -4.06 -3.92
N LEU A 30 26.82 -3.74 -2.86
CA LEU A 30 27.91 -2.75 -2.88
C LEU A 30 28.89 -2.92 -4.06
N PRO A 31 29.39 -4.13 -4.40
CA PRO A 31 30.32 -4.33 -5.50
C PRO A 31 29.75 -3.99 -6.90
N PHE A 32 28.43 -3.98 -7.05
CA PHE A 32 27.75 -3.75 -8.33
C PHE A 32 27.32 -2.29 -8.54
N ILE A 33 27.60 -1.39 -7.59
CA ILE A 33 27.30 0.02 -7.75
C ILE A 33 28.24 0.64 -8.79
N LYS A 34 27.66 1.34 -9.77
CA LYS A 34 28.45 2.15 -10.70
C LYS A 34 29.07 3.33 -9.96
N LYS A 35 30.38 3.57 -10.20
CA LYS A 35 31.12 4.69 -9.62
C LYS A 35 30.56 6.07 -9.98
N THR A 36 29.80 6.17 -11.07
CA THR A 36 29.17 7.43 -11.51
C THR A 36 27.65 7.39 -11.39
N LEU A 37 27.10 8.42 -10.74
CA LEU A 37 25.66 8.61 -10.57
C LEU A 37 25.10 9.47 -11.70
N LYS A 38 24.00 9.04 -12.32
CA LYS A 38 23.28 9.89 -13.26
C LYS A 38 22.63 11.06 -12.51
N ARG A 39 22.55 12.25 -13.12
CA ARG A 39 21.89 13.43 -12.54
C ARG A 39 20.50 13.13 -11.96
N LYS A 40 19.69 12.33 -12.66
CA LYS A 40 18.36 11.92 -12.20
C LYS A 40 18.41 11.10 -10.90
N GLN A 41 19.36 10.18 -10.80
CA GLN A 41 19.54 9.34 -9.61
C GLN A 41 20.04 10.16 -8.43
N PHE A 42 20.99 11.07 -8.66
CA PHE A 42 21.48 11.98 -7.64
C PHE A 42 20.35 12.84 -7.04
N ILE A 43 19.54 13.48 -7.89
CA ILE A 43 18.41 14.30 -7.44
C ILE A 43 17.41 13.46 -6.62
N LEU A 44 17.09 12.24 -7.06
CA LEU A 44 16.21 11.34 -6.31
C LEU A 44 16.82 10.93 -4.96
N CYS A 45 18.12 10.66 -4.89
CA CYS A 45 18.78 10.36 -3.61
C CYS A 45 18.77 11.57 -2.67
N CYS A 46 18.99 12.79 -3.18
CA CYS A 46 18.89 14.02 -2.38
C CYS A 46 17.47 14.24 -1.85
N LEU A 47 16.44 14.06 -2.69
CA LEU A 47 15.05 14.16 -2.25
C LEU A 47 14.69 13.07 -1.23
N CYS A 48 15.18 11.85 -1.44
CA CYS A 48 15.00 10.76 -0.49
C CYS A 48 15.67 11.06 0.86
N LEU A 49 16.86 11.65 0.85
CA LEU A 49 17.55 12.12 2.06
C LEU A 49 16.70 13.17 2.78
N LEU A 50 16.26 14.22 2.09
CA LEU A 50 15.44 15.27 2.68
C LEU A 50 14.11 14.74 3.25
N MET A 51 13.46 13.83 2.52
CA MET A 51 12.21 13.19 2.92
C MET A 51 12.36 12.36 4.20
N TYR A 52 13.36 11.46 4.28
CA TYR A 52 13.55 10.66 5.50
C TYR A 52 14.14 11.48 6.64
N SER A 53 15.05 12.42 6.36
CA SER A 53 15.55 13.35 7.38
C SER A 53 14.43 14.13 8.03
N SER A 54 13.41 14.56 7.28
CA SER A 54 12.28 15.31 7.84
C SER A 54 11.28 14.42 8.57
N VAL A 55 11.05 13.20 8.07
CA VAL A 55 10.13 12.23 8.69
C VAL A 55 10.68 11.72 10.02
N ASP A 56 11.94 11.32 10.05
CA ASP A 56 12.52 10.66 11.21
C ASP A 56 13.13 11.67 12.22
N LEU A 57 13.15 12.98 11.90
CA LEU A 57 13.90 14.01 12.65
C LEU A 57 13.67 13.97 14.16
N LEU A 58 12.40 13.87 14.57
CA LEU A 58 11.98 13.93 15.96
C LEU A 58 12.20 12.61 16.72
N ASP A 59 12.36 11.51 15.99
CA ASP A 59 12.48 10.16 16.56
C ASP A 59 13.97 9.70 16.65
N LEU A 60 14.92 10.48 16.12
CA LEU A 60 16.37 10.19 16.13
C LEU A 60 17.06 10.32 17.51
N VAL A 61 16.31 10.17 18.60
CA VAL A 61 16.83 10.28 19.97
C VAL A 61 17.53 8.99 20.42
N HIS A 62 17.03 7.82 19.99
CA HIS A 62 17.59 6.52 20.38
C HIS A 62 18.48 5.89 19.30
N PRO A 63 19.59 5.20 19.67
CA PRO A 63 20.49 4.55 18.71
C PRO A 63 19.81 3.59 17.74
N VAL A 64 18.75 2.91 18.17
CA VAL A 64 17.97 1.99 17.33
C VAL A 64 17.33 2.73 16.16
N PHE A 65 16.77 3.92 16.38
CA PHE A 65 16.16 4.74 15.33
C PHE A 65 17.20 5.30 14.37
N ILE A 66 18.41 5.60 14.84
CA ILE A 66 19.53 6.00 13.97
C ILE A 66 19.93 4.85 13.03
N ILE A 67 20.03 3.61 13.55
CA ILE A 67 20.31 2.42 12.73
C ILE A 67 19.18 2.19 11.72
N GLN A 68 17.92 2.32 12.14
CA GLN A 68 16.78 2.23 11.24
C GLN A 68 16.85 3.26 10.12
N TYR A 69 17.08 4.52 10.46
CA TYR A 69 17.21 5.62 9.53
C TYR A 69 18.31 5.36 8.49
N LEU A 70 19.52 5.02 8.94
CA LEU A 70 20.66 4.81 8.05
C LEU A 70 20.48 3.59 7.14
N PHE A 71 20.16 2.43 7.70
CA PHE A 71 20.19 1.18 6.93
C PHE A 71 18.88 0.93 6.18
N ARG A 72 17.74 1.07 6.85
CA ARG A 72 16.42 0.72 6.29
C ARG A 72 15.82 1.86 5.48
N ASN A 73 15.91 3.09 5.96
CA ASN A 73 15.26 4.23 5.32
C ASN A 73 16.15 4.88 4.24
N LEU A 74 17.45 5.06 4.50
CA LEU A 74 18.36 5.65 3.52
C LEU A 74 19.00 4.61 2.59
N LEU A 75 19.92 3.79 3.10
CA LEU A 75 20.76 2.93 2.26
C LEU A 75 19.94 1.99 1.39
N LEU A 76 18.98 1.28 1.99
CA LEU A 76 18.12 0.35 1.26
C LEU A 76 17.35 1.05 0.13
N VAL A 77 16.78 2.23 0.38
CA VAL A 77 16.00 2.98 -0.62
C VAL A 77 16.92 3.53 -1.72
N PHE A 78 18.11 4.02 -1.35
CA PHE A 78 19.12 4.45 -2.32
C PHE A 78 19.47 3.32 -3.27
N PHE A 79 19.70 2.11 -2.77
CA PHE A 79 19.98 0.96 -3.62
C PHE A 79 18.87 0.70 -4.65
N VAL A 80 17.60 0.81 -4.26
CA VAL A 80 16.48 0.65 -5.18
C VAL A 80 16.40 1.80 -6.20
N ILE A 81 16.71 3.05 -5.81
CA ILE A 81 16.83 4.18 -6.76
C ILE A 81 17.89 3.86 -7.82
N LEU A 82 19.01 3.29 -7.41
CA LEU A 82 20.17 2.96 -8.25
C LEU A 82 19.98 1.72 -9.14
N PHE A 83 18.94 0.91 -8.91
CA PHE A 83 18.63 -0.22 -9.78
C PHE A 83 18.48 0.21 -11.24
N SER A 84 18.96 -0.65 -12.13
CA SER A 84 18.69 -0.57 -13.56
C SER A 84 17.18 -0.76 -13.83
N ASN A 85 16.73 -0.38 -15.02
CA ASN A 85 15.31 -0.58 -15.39
C ASN A 85 14.93 -2.07 -15.41
N ASP A 86 15.87 -2.95 -15.80
CA ASP A 86 15.64 -4.39 -15.82
C ASP A 86 15.56 -4.97 -14.42
N GLU A 87 16.41 -4.50 -13.49
CA GLU A 87 16.35 -4.87 -12.08
C GLU A 87 15.04 -4.43 -11.44
N LYS A 88 14.59 -3.19 -11.71
CA LYS A 88 13.27 -2.69 -11.25
C LYS A 88 12.12 -3.53 -11.79
N ARG A 89 12.14 -3.86 -13.08
CA ARG A 89 11.14 -4.73 -13.71
C ARG A 89 11.14 -6.13 -13.10
N ASN A 90 12.32 -6.69 -12.87
CA ASN A 90 12.48 -8.01 -12.26
C ASN A 90 12.05 -8.01 -10.79
N LEU A 91 12.34 -6.96 -10.02
CA LEU A 91 11.89 -6.81 -8.63
C LEU A 91 10.37 -6.94 -8.54
N VAL A 92 9.64 -6.16 -9.34
CA VAL A 92 8.16 -6.21 -9.35
C VAL A 92 7.66 -7.56 -9.86
N ARG A 93 8.27 -8.14 -10.88
CA ARG A 93 7.88 -9.44 -11.43
C ARG A 93 8.05 -10.57 -10.42
N ILE A 94 9.22 -10.64 -9.77
CA ILE A 94 9.55 -11.63 -8.74
C ILE A 94 8.61 -11.44 -7.56
N PHE A 95 8.45 -10.20 -7.07
CA PHE A 95 7.55 -9.91 -5.97
C PHE A 95 6.11 -10.33 -6.30
N THR A 96 5.58 -9.95 -7.46
CA THR A 96 4.23 -10.32 -7.90
C THR A 96 4.05 -11.83 -7.89
N LYS A 97 5.04 -12.59 -8.38
CA LYS A 97 4.99 -14.06 -8.41
C LYS A 97 4.99 -14.64 -7.00
N VAL A 98 5.97 -14.28 -6.16
CA VAL A 98 6.09 -14.77 -4.78
C VAL A 98 4.85 -14.43 -3.97
N TYR A 99 4.41 -13.18 -4.01
CA TYR A 99 3.21 -12.72 -3.33
C TYR A 99 1.97 -13.47 -3.81
N SER A 100 1.80 -13.69 -5.13
CA SER A 100 0.68 -14.48 -5.64
C SER A 100 0.69 -15.94 -5.19
N VAL A 101 1.87 -16.56 -5.03
CA VAL A 101 2.00 -17.93 -4.52
C VAL A 101 1.59 -18.00 -3.06
N ILE A 102 2.05 -17.05 -2.23
CA ILE A 102 1.64 -16.95 -0.82
C ILE A 102 0.12 -16.81 -0.72
N LEU A 103 -0.47 -15.91 -1.51
CA LEU A 103 -1.92 -15.70 -1.51
C LEU A 103 -2.67 -16.95 -2.00
N PHE A 104 -2.19 -17.63 -3.03
CA PHE A 104 -2.84 -18.84 -3.54
C PHE A 104 -2.90 -19.95 -2.50
N VAL A 105 -1.77 -20.27 -1.85
CA VAL A 105 -1.74 -21.27 -0.77
C VAL A 105 -2.65 -20.85 0.38
N SER A 106 -2.65 -19.57 0.70
CA SER A 106 -3.49 -19.00 1.75
C SER A 106 -4.98 -19.04 1.42
N ILE A 107 -5.36 -18.84 0.15
CA ILE A 107 -6.74 -18.97 -0.33
C ILE A 107 -7.23 -20.40 -0.13
N ILE A 108 -6.42 -21.40 -0.44
CA ILE A 108 -6.77 -22.81 -0.22
C ILE A 108 -7.00 -23.07 1.28
N ALA A 109 -6.08 -22.62 2.14
CA ALA A 109 -6.23 -22.74 3.58
C ALA A 109 -7.49 -22.01 4.09
N TYR A 110 -7.83 -20.87 3.50
CA TYR A 110 -9.02 -20.10 3.84
C TYR A 110 -10.31 -20.79 3.38
N ILE A 111 -10.32 -21.44 2.22
CA ILE A 111 -11.45 -22.27 1.78
C ILE A 111 -11.65 -23.43 2.77
N PHE A 112 -10.58 -24.10 3.19
CA PHE A 112 -10.69 -25.17 4.19
C PHE A 112 -11.23 -24.65 5.53
N TYR A 113 -10.79 -23.47 5.97
CA TYR A 113 -11.34 -22.80 7.14
C TYR A 113 -12.85 -22.51 6.99
N LEU A 114 -13.29 -22.00 5.82
CA LEU A 114 -14.70 -21.71 5.55
C LEU A 114 -15.58 -22.97 5.44
N LEU A 115 -14.99 -24.13 5.14
CA LEU A 115 -15.67 -25.42 5.10
C LEU A 115 -15.66 -26.15 6.45
N ASP A 116 -15.20 -25.48 7.52
CA ASP A 116 -15.03 -26.06 8.86
C ASP A 116 -14.18 -27.35 8.88
N ILE A 117 -13.24 -27.47 7.94
CA ILE A 117 -12.28 -28.57 7.94
C ILE A 117 -11.29 -28.35 9.08
N SER A 118 -11.11 -29.36 9.92
CA SER A 118 -10.22 -29.30 11.08
C SER A 118 -8.74 -29.22 10.66
N ILE A 119 -8.18 -28.02 10.66
CA ILE A 119 -6.76 -27.76 10.40
C ILE A 119 -6.08 -27.39 11.73
N PRO A 120 -4.89 -27.93 12.07
CA PRO A 120 -4.17 -27.53 13.27
C PRO A 120 -3.81 -26.04 13.22
N TYR A 121 -3.98 -25.36 14.35
CA TYR A 121 -3.59 -23.96 14.52
C TYR A 121 -2.88 -23.71 15.84
N THR A 122 -2.10 -22.64 15.88
CA THR A 122 -1.56 -22.07 17.11
C THR A 122 -2.23 -20.72 17.40
N ILE A 123 -2.23 -20.31 18.67
CA ILE A 123 -2.71 -18.98 19.06
C ILE A 123 -1.50 -18.05 19.19
N MET A 124 -1.57 -16.88 18.57
CA MET A 124 -0.52 -15.88 18.65
C MET A 124 -1.09 -14.48 18.91
N ARG A 125 -0.24 -13.55 19.36
CA ARG A 125 -0.58 -12.13 19.58
C ARG A 125 0.39 -11.24 18.83
N TYR A 126 -0.07 -10.07 18.43
CA TYR A 126 0.76 -9.05 17.79
C TYR A 126 1.34 -8.12 18.87
N GLU A 127 2.66 -8.11 19.02
CA GLU A 127 3.37 -7.47 20.14
C GLU A 127 3.26 -5.92 20.17
N TYR A 128 3.14 -5.28 19.00
CA TYR A 128 3.22 -3.82 18.90
C TYR A 128 1.88 -3.10 19.09
N ASN A 129 0.77 -3.81 19.19
CA ASN A 129 -0.53 -3.17 19.44
C ASN A 129 -1.43 -4.10 20.26
N THR A 130 -1.54 -3.79 21.56
CA THR A 130 -2.39 -4.49 22.54
C THR A 130 -3.89 -4.42 22.22
N GLY A 131 -4.29 -3.54 21.30
CA GLY A 131 -5.67 -3.42 20.82
C GLY A 131 -6.09 -4.47 19.80
N TYR A 132 -5.18 -5.29 19.26
CA TYR A 132 -5.58 -6.43 18.44
C TYR A 132 -5.95 -7.64 19.30
N PRO A 133 -6.94 -8.44 18.85
CA PRO A 133 -7.22 -9.73 19.45
C PRO A 133 -6.04 -10.69 19.23
N SER A 134 -6.11 -11.85 19.89
CA SER A 134 -5.28 -12.99 19.48
C SER A 134 -5.65 -13.46 18.07
N PHE A 135 -4.74 -14.18 17.41
CA PHE A 135 -4.95 -14.74 16.08
C PHE A 135 -4.78 -16.26 16.12
N LYS A 136 -5.65 -16.97 15.40
CA LYS A 136 -5.46 -18.37 15.03
C LYS A 136 -4.52 -18.42 13.83
N ASN A 137 -3.40 -19.11 13.97
CA ASN A 137 -2.35 -19.21 12.96
C ASN A 137 -2.28 -20.63 12.38
N TYR A 138 -2.58 -20.74 11.09
CA TYR A 138 -2.53 -21.96 10.29
C TYR A 138 -1.29 -21.98 9.37
N ILE A 139 -0.22 -21.25 9.72
CA ILE A 139 1.06 -21.09 8.99
C ILE A 139 0.93 -20.28 7.70
N PHE A 140 0.01 -20.65 6.81
CA PHE A 140 -0.24 -19.92 5.55
C PHE A 140 -1.50 -19.03 5.62
N LEU A 141 -2.15 -18.96 6.79
CA LEU A 141 -3.33 -18.14 7.02
C LEU A 141 -3.37 -17.74 8.49
N ILE A 142 -3.62 -16.47 8.77
CA ILE A 142 -3.98 -16.00 10.11
C ILE A 142 -5.39 -15.46 10.13
N ILE A 143 -6.16 -15.89 11.13
CA ILE A 143 -7.54 -15.46 11.36
C ILE A 143 -7.62 -14.80 12.73
N ARG A 144 -8.32 -13.66 12.82
CA ARG A 144 -8.58 -13.01 14.10
C ARG A 144 -9.42 -13.94 14.98
N ASN A 145 -8.97 -14.14 16.22
CA ASN A 145 -9.69 -14.94 17.21
C ASN A 145 -10.67 -14.02 17.95
N GLU A 146 -11.66 -13.54 17.21
CA GLU A 146 -12.76 -12.69 17.69
C GLU A 146 -14.09 -13.38 17.41
N THR A 147 -15.11 -13.00 18.15
CA THR A 147 -16.51 -13.35 17.86
C THR A 147 -17.07 -12.47 16.73
N GLU A 148 -16.26 -12.16 15.71
CA GLU A 148 -16.74 -11.44 14.52
C GLU A 148 -17.76 -12.34 13.78
N PHE A 149 -18.82 -11.72 13.22
CA PHE A 149 -19.81 -12.40 12.38
C PHE A 149 -19.17 -13.18 11.22
N PHE A 150 -18.05 -12.68 10.69
CA PHE A 150 -17.32 -13.30 9.60
C PHE A 150 -15.85 -12.89 9.59
N SER A 151 -14.94 -13.85 9.60
CA SER A 151 -13.50 -13.58 9.52
C SER A 151 -13.07 -13.25 8.10
N ARG A 152 -12.57 -12.04 7.85
CA ARG A 152 -12.12 -11.62 6.51
C ARG A 152 -10.78 -12.23 6.10
N PHE A 153 -10.59 -12.46 4.80
CA PHE A 153 -9.32 -12.93 4.27
C PHE A 153 -8.21 -11.86 4.39
N GLN A 154 -7.17 -12.19 5.15
CA GLN A 154 -5.96 -11.36 5.32
C GLN A 154 -4.65 -12.11 5.04
N SER A 155 -4.76 -13.35 4.57
CA SER A 155 -3.64 -14.25 4.36
C SER A 155 -2.71 -14.35 5.59
N ILE A 156 -1.39 -14.31 5.40
CA ILE A 156 -0.39 -14.30 6.48
C ILE A 156 -0.19 -12.91 7.12
N PHE A 157 -0.91 -11.89 6.66
CA PHE A 157 -0.68 -10.48 6.99
C PHE A 157 -1.65 -9.97 8.05
N LEU A 158 -1.22 -8.91 8.76
CA LEU A 158 -1.93 -8.39 9.93
C LEU A 158 -3.37 -7.92 9.66
N GLU A 159 -3.66 -7.42 8.46
CA GLU A 159 -4.99 -6.89 8.15
C GLU A 159 -5.48 -7.24 6.73
N PRO A 160 -6.80 -7.45 6.55
CA PRO A 160 -7.39 -7.64 5.22
C PRO A 160 -7.15 -6.43 4.31
N GLY A 161 -7.12 -5.23 4.90
CA GLY A 161 -6.84 -3.98 4.21
C GLY A 161 -5.46 -3.96 3.53
N HIS A 162 -4.44 -4.59 4.13
CA HIS A 162 -3.10 -4.67 3.53
C HIS A 162 -3.13 -5.52 2.27
N VAL A 163 -3.74 -6.71 2.34
CA VAL A 163 -3.85 -7.63 1.19
C VAL A 163 -4.61 -6.98 0.05
N GLY A 164 -5.77 -6.40 0.34
CA GLY A 164 -6.61 -5.78 -0.68
C GLY A 164 -5.93 -4.59 -1.35
N MET A 165 -5.35 -3.67 -0.57
CA MET A 165 -4.66 -2.48 -1.10
C MET A 165 -3.46 -2.85 -1.97
N ILE A 166 -2.53 -3.65 -1.46
CA ILE A 166 -1.32 -4.03 -2.21
C ILE A 166 -1.67 -4.83 -3.47
N SER A 167 -2.69 -5.70 -3.40
CA SER A 167 -3.17 -6.43 -4.57
C SER A 167 -3.76 -5.47 -5.62
N SER A 168 -4.56 -4.47 -5.22
CA SER A 168 -5.08 -3.44 -6.14
C SER A 168 -3.98 -2.62 -6.81
N LEU A 169 -2.94 -2.21 -6.07
CA LEU A 169 -1.79 -1.49 -6.65
C LEU A 169 -0.99 -2.38 -7.61
N LEU A 170 -0.74 -3.64 -7.23
CA LEU A 170 -0.06 -4.59 -8.10
C LEU A 170 -0.86 -4.90 -9.37
N LEU A 171 -2.20 -5.00 -9.30
CA LEU A 171 -3.07 -5.19 -10.46
C LEU A 171 -2.87 -4.05 -11.47
N TYR A 172 -2.81 -2.80 -11.00
CA TYR A 172 -2.51 -1.63 -11.83
C TYR A 172 -1.15 -1.74 -12.53
N VAL A 173 -0.08 -1.99 -11.77
CA VAL A 173 1.28 -2.10 -12.30
C VAL A 173 1.41 -3.28 -13.26
N ASN A 174 0.69 -4.36 -12.99
CA ASN A 174 0.57 -5.54 -13.83
C ASN A 174 -0.48 -5.42 -14.95
N GLN A 175 -0.96 -4.20 -15.19
CA GLN A 175 -1.77 -3.82 -16.34
C GLN A 175 -3.11 -4.56 -16.43
N TYR A 176 -3.62 -5.05 -15.29
CA TYR A 176 -4.83 -5.89 -15.22
C TYR A 176 -4.81 -7.08 -16.19
N ASN A 177 -3.63 -7.63 -16.51
CA ASN A 177 -3.52 -8.77 -17.39
C ASN A 177 -3.92 -10.08 -16.67
N LEU A 178 -5.22 -10.30 -16.51
CA LEU A 178 -5.83 -11.44 -15.83
C LEU A 178 -5.56 -12.80 -16.50
N LYS A 179 -5.04 -12.81 -17.74
CA LYS A 179 -4.55 -14.05 -18.37
C LYS A 179 -3.36 -14.66 -17.63
N ARG A 180 -2.62 -13.86 -16.86
CA ARG A 180 -1.53 -14.35 -16.01
C ARG A 180 -2.08 -14.81 -14.67
N ILE A 181 -1.84 -16.07 -14.33
CA ILE A 181 -2.32 -16.70 -13.09
C ILE A 181 -1.96 -15.86 -11.86
N SER A 182 -0.72 -15.36 -11.76
CA SER A 182 -0.32 -14.49 -10.64
C SER A 182 -1.22 -13.26 -10.49
N VAL A 183 -1.61 -12.64 -11.59
CA VAL A 183 -2.46 -11.43 -11.59
C VAL A 183 -3.92 -11.79 -11.29
N PHE A 184 -4.38 -12.93 -11.80
CA PHE A 184 -5.70 -13.46 -11.47
C PHE A 184 -5.85 -13.74 -9.97
N ILE A 185 -4.84 -14.35 -9.34
CA ILE A 185 -4.84 -14.59 -7.90
C ILE A 185 -4.92 -13.28 -7.11
N LEU A 186 -4.21 -12.22 -7.53
CA LEU A 186 -4.32 -10.90 -6.90
C LEU A 186 -5.76 -10.37 -6.97
N PHE A 187 -6.40 -10.50 -8.13
CA PHE A 187 -7.79 -10.08 -8.33
C PHE A 187 -8.74 -10.82 -7.40
N ILE A 188 -8.64 -12.15 -7.33
CA ILE A 188 -9.45 -12.95 -6.39
C ILE A 188 -9.19 -12.55 -4.94
N SER A 189 -7.92 -12.31 -4.57
CA SER A 189 -7.55 -11.91 -3.22
C SER A 189 -8.15 -10.57 -2.81
N VAL A 190 -8.31 -9.62 -3.75
CA VAL A 190 -9.05 -8.38 -3.51
C VAL A 190 -10.50 -8.71 -3.17
N LEU A 191 -11.19 -9.50 -3.99
CA LEU A 191 -12.61 -9.85 -3.82
C LEU A 191 -12.92 -10.56 -2.51
N ILE A 192 -12.08 -11.50 -2.08
CA ILE A 192 -12.35 -12.25 -0.84
C ILE A 192 -11.89 -11.50 0.43
N SER A 193 -11.15 -10.40 0.29
CA SER A 193 -10.72 -9.58 1.44
C SER A 193 -11.88 -8.79 2.07
N PHE A 194 -13.00 -8.63 1.37
CA PHE A 194 -14.15 -7.80 1.79
C PHE A 194 -13.73 -6.42 2.32
N SER A 195 -12.72 -5.81 1.69
CA SER A 195 -12.21 -4.48 2.04
C SER A 195 -12.82 -3.44 1.11
N LEU A 196 -13.76 -2.63 1.62
CA LEU A 196 -14.40 -1.55 0.87
C LEU A 196 -13.37 -0.69 0.13
N ALA A 197 -12.30 -0.29 0.81
CA ALA A 197 -11.29 0.54 0.17
C ALA A 197 -10.41 -0.19 -0.84
N ALA A 198 -10.18 -1.49 -0.68
CA ALA A 198 -9.53 -2.26 -1.74
C ALA A 198 -10.37 -2.28 -3.01
N TYR A 199 -11.71 -2.35 -2.88
CA TYR A 199 -12.63 -2.27 -4.01
C TYR A 199 -12.63 -0.87 -4.64
N VAL A 200 -12.66 0.19 -3.83
CA VAL A 200 -12.54 1.57 -4.33
C VAL A 200 -11.22 1.74 -5.09
N LEU A 201 -10.09 1.27 -4.55
CA LEU A 201 -8.79 1.33 -5.23
C LEU A 201 -8.75 0.49 -6.51
N LEU A 202 -9.36 -0.70 -6.51
CA LEU A 202 -9.45 -1.55 -7.70
C LEU A 202 -10.23 -0.84 -8.81
N ILE A 203 -11.41 -0.31 -8.48
CA ILE A 203 -12.28 0.44 -9.39
C ILE A 203 -11.57 1.68 -9.91
N LEU A 204 -11.07 2.54 -9.01
CA LEU A 204 -10.37 3.77 -9.36
C LEU A 204 -9.14 3.47 -10.23
N GLY A 205 -8.38 2.44 -9.86
CA GLY A 205 -7.22 2.00 -10.61
C GLY A 205 -7.58 1.53 -12.02
N MET A 206 -8.66 0.77 -12.20
CA MET A 206 -9.11 0.34 -13.53
C MET A 206 -9.54 1.54 -14.37
N ILE A 207 -10.31 2.47 -13.80
CA ILE A 207 -10.71 3.73 -14.46
C ILE A 207 -9.45 4.46 -14.95
N LEU A 208 -8.55 4.82 -14.02
CA LEU A 208 -7.35 5.60 -14.32
C LEU A 208 -6.48 4.89 -15.37
N TYR A 209 -6.25 3.58 -15.26
CA TYR A 209 -5.44 2.84 -16.20
C TYR A 209 -6.02 2.86 -17.62
N TYR A 210 -7.31 2.51 -17.78
CA TYR A 210 -7.91 2.40 -19.10
C TYR A 210 -8.17 3.75 -19.76
N LEU A 211 -8.42 4.79 -18.97
CA LEU A 211 -8.51 6.17 -19.44
C LEU A 211 -7.15 6.67 -19.94
N LEU A 212 -6.10 6.57 -19.11
CA LEU A 212 -4.80 7.16 -19.40
C LEU A 212 -3.96 6.35 -20.40
N LYS A 213 -4.31 5.08 -20.65
CA LYS A 213 -3.71 4.25 -21.70
C LYS A 213 -4.25 4.55 -23.11
N SER A 214 -5.43 5.16 -23.25
CA SER A 214 -6.16 5.28 -24.52
C SER A 214 -5.96 6.62 -25.23
N LYS A 215 -6.08 6.63 -26.57
CA LYS A 215 -6.41 7.85 -27.34
C LYS A 215 -7.93 8.11 -27.45
N HIS A 216 -8.75 7.06 -27.41
CA HIS A 216 -10.21 7.17 -27.49
C HIS A 216 -10.83 7.26 -26.11
N TYR A 217 -10.82 8.47 -25.55
CA TYR A 217 -11.26 8.79 -24.20
C TYR A 217 -12.76 8.51 -24.00
N PHE A 218 -13.64 9.18 -24.74
CA PHE A 218 -15.09 9.13 -24.54
C PHE A 218 -15.70 7.72 -24.60
N ARG A 219 -15.35 6.91 -25.62
CA ARG A 219 -15.89 5.53 -25.77
C ARG A 219 -15.43 4.59 -24.65
N ARG A 220 -14.34 4.90 -23.93
CA ARG A 220 -13.90 4.11 -22.77
C ARG A 220 -14.47 4.63 -21.47
N VAL A 221 -14.54 5.96 -21.29
CA VAL A 221 -15.26 6.57 -20.15
C VAL A 221 -16.65 5.98 -20.08
N PHE A 222 -17.40 6.00 -21.20
CA PHE A 222 -18.76 5.46 -21.23
C PHE A 222 -18.82 3.97 -20.82
N ARG A 223 -17.92 3.12 -21.34
CA ARG A 223 -17.88 1.68 -21.00
C ARG A 223 -17.52 1.43 -19.54
N VAL A 224 -16.56 2.18 -19.01
CA VAL A 224 -16.14 2.07 -17.61
C VAL A 224 -17.22 2.60 -16.68
N SER A 225 -17.78 3.78 -16.95
CA SER A 225 -18.90 4.35 -16.20
C SER A 225 -20.11 3.44 -16.22
N PHE A 226 -20.47 2.87 -17.38
CA PHE A 226 -21.58 1.91 -17.48
C PHE A 226 -21.35 0.67 -16.60
N PHE A 227 -20.15 0.07 -16.65
CA PHE A 227 -19.80 -1.08 -15.82
C PHE A 227 -19.81 -0.76 -14.31
N LEU A 228 -19.43 0.47 -13.93
CA LEU A 228 -19.45 0.90 -12.54
C LEU A 228 -20.86 1.18 -12.05
N CYS A 229 -21.66 1.88 -12.84
CA CYS A 229 -23.07 2.09 -12.54
C CYS A 229 -23.79 0.74 -12.41
N SER A 230 -23.54 -0.22 -13.31
CA SER A 230 -24.14 -1.55 -13.18
C SER A 230 -23.64 -2.30 -11.94
N ALA A 231 -22.35 -2.25 -11.62
CA ALA A 231 -21.81 -2.88 -10.41
C ALA A 231 -22.41 -2.28 -9.12
N VAL A 232 -22.58 -0.96 -9.06
CA VAL A 232 -23.22 -0.26 -7.94
C VAL A 232 -24.69 -0.66 -7.85
N VAL A 233 -25.44 -0.60 -8.95
CA VAL A 233 -26.86 -0.98 -8.98
C VAL A 233 -27.05 -2.43 -8.56
N ILE A 234 -26.24 -3.36 -9.06
CA ILE A 234 -26.27 -4.76 -8.66
C ILE A 234 -25.95 -4.91 -7.16
N SER A 235 -24.97 -4.16 -6.65
CA SER A 235 -24.62 -4.19 -5.23
C SER A 235 -25.76 -3.69 -4.34
N VAL A 236 -26.46 -2.63 -4.76
CA VAL A 236 -27.63 -2.10 -4.04
C VAL A 236 -28.80 -3.09 -4.09
N ILE A 237 -29.11 -3.64 -5.27
CA ILE A 237 -30.16 -4.66 -5.41
C ILE A 237 -29.84 -5.87 -4.53
N PHE A 238 -28.59 -6.33 -4.52
CA PHE A 238 -28.17 -7.44 -3.68
C PHE A 238 -28.29 -7.11 -2.19
N TYR A 239 -27.92 -5.90 -1.77
CA TYR A 239 -28.05 -5.42 -0.40
C TYR A 239 -29.50 -5.40 0.07
N VAL A 240 -30.40 -4.82 -0.72
CA VAL A 240 -31.82 -4.74 -0.40
C VAL A 240 -32.44 -6.13 -0.25
N ASN A 241 -32.05 -7.07 -1.12
CA ASN A 241 -32.59 -8.44 -1.09
C ASN A 241 -31.91 -9.34 -0.04
N ASN A 242 -30.68 -9.03 0.37
CA ASN A 242 -29.88 -9.85 1.28
C ASN A 242 -29.11 -8.98 2.30
N PRO A 243 -29.82 -8.23 3.17
CA PRO A 243 -29.19 -7.27 4.08
C PRO A 243 -28.25 -7.96 5.08
N ASP A 244 -28.55 -9.20 5.46
CA ASP A 244 -27.77 -9.97 6.42
C ASP A 244 -26.54 -10.68 5.86
N SER A 245 -26.32 -10.60 4.54
CA SER A 245 -25.17 -11.26 3.91
C SER A 245 -23.83 -10.68 4.36
N VAL A 246 -22.78 -11.49 4.25
CA VAL A 246 -21.39 -11.08 4.56
C VAL A 246 -20.99 -9.84 3.75
N TYR A 247 -21.32 -9.81 2.45
CA TYR A 247 -21.02 -8.68 1.58
C TYR A 247 -21.76 -7.41 2.03
N SER A 248 -23.06 -7.54 2.33
CA SER A 248 -23.89 -6.44 2.79
C SER A 248 -23.34 -5.80 4.06
N LYS A 249 -23.07 -6.60 5.09
CA LYS A 249 -22.59 -6.12 6.40
C LYS A 249 -21.16 -5.56 6.35
N LEU A 250 -20.26 -6.18 5.59
CA LEU A 250 -18.85 -5.78 5.60
C LEU A 250 -18.51 -4.67 4.60
N VAL A 251 -19.30 -4.52 3.53
CA VAL A 251 -18.99 -3.61 2.42
C VAL A 251 -20.08 -2.57 2.20
N VAL A 252 -21.35 -2.98 2.03
CA VAL A 252 -22.41 -2.05 1.63
C VAL A 252 -22.86 -1.18 2.80
N ALA A 253 -23.05 -1.76 4.00
CA ALA A 253 -23.40 -1.01 5.21
C ALA A 253 -22.36 0.06 5.58
N ARG A 254 -21.12 -0.08 5.09
CA ARG A 254 -20.07 0.94 5.25
C ARG A 254 -20.24 2.16 4.33
N LEU A 255 -21.18 2.12 3.39
CA LEU A 255 -21.56 3.24 2.53
C LEU A 255 -22.81 3.95 3.04
N ASP A 256 -23.45 3.43 4.09
CA ASP A 256 -24.63 4.05 4.68
C ASP A 256 -24.30 5.44 5.22
N TYR A 257 -25.32 6.29 5.17
CA TYR A 257 -25.23 7.63 5.72
C TYR A 257 -25.11 7.58 7.23
N ASP A 258 -24.21 8.39 7.78
CA ASP A 258 -23.98 8.56 9.21
C ASP A 258 -24.08 10.05 9.53
N GLU A 259 -24.89 10.43 10.52
CA GLU A 259 -25.16 11.85 10.82
C GLU A 259 -23.91 12.62 11.27
N GLU A 260 -22.96 11.96 11.93
CA GLU A 260 -21.73 12.61 12.41
C GLU A 260 -20.62 12.59 11.35
N ARG A 261 -20.54 11.53 10.55
CA ARG A 261 -19.39 11.24 9.68
C ARG A 261 -19.69 11.35 8.19
N GLY A 262 -20.94 11.57 7.82
CA GLY A 262 -21.47 11.56 6.45
C GLY A 262 -21.56 10.15 5.86
N ILE A 263 -20.48 9.38 5.87
CA ILE A 263 -20.45 7.98 5.43
C ILE A 263 -19.92 7.12 6.59
N SER A 264 -20.66 6.09 6.99
CA SER A 264 -20.33 5.22 8.13
C SER A 264 -18.93 4.59 8.04
N GLY A 265 -18.49 4.28 6.82
CA GLY A 265 -17.17 3.75 6.51
C GLY A 265 -16.01 4.73 6.73
N ASN A 266 -16.28 6.01 6.95
CA ASN A 266 -15.31 7.06 7.30
C ASN A 266 -14.95 7.00 8.79
N ASN A 267 -14.46 5.86 9.24
CA ASN A 267 -14.15 5.56 10.65
C ASN A 267 -12.64 5.39 10.90
N ARG A 268 -11.81 6.14 10.15
CA ARG A 268 -10.34 6.03 10.19
C ARG A 268 -9.70 6.87 11.29
N THR A 269 -10.41 7.86 11.80
CA THR A 269 -10.00 8.74 12.89
C THR A 269 -11.09 8.77 13.95
N ASN A 270 -10.72 9.15 15.17
CA ASN A 270 -11.67 9.42 16.24
C ASN A 270 -11.88 10.93 16.41
N SER A 271 -13.00 11.31 17.05
CA SER A 271 -13.42 12.70 17.23
C SER A 271 -12.39 13.53 18.01
N GLN A 272 -11.74 12.92 19.01
CA GLN A 272 -10.68 13.57 19.78
C GLN A 272 -9.48 13.94 18.90
N PHE A 273 -9.05 13.03 18.02
CA PHE A 273 -7.94 13.26 17.11
C PHE A 273 -8.30 14.31 16.05
N ASP A 274 -9.52 14.25 15.49
CA ASP A 274 -9.98 15.25 14.53
C ASP A 274 -10.07 16.65 15.15
N TYR A 275 -10.59 16.77 16.37
CA TYR A 275 -10.59 18.04 17.10
C TYR A 275 -9.17 18.57 17.34
N TYR A 276 -8.25 17.71 17.80
CA TYR A 276 -6.86 18.10 18.01
C TYR A 276 -6.22 18.57 16.70
N TYR A 277 -6.41 17.84 15.60
CA TYR A 277 -5.89 18.19 14.29
C TYR A 277 -6.37 19.59 13.86
N ASP A 278 -7.70 19.82 13.88
CA ASP A 278 -8.30 21.03 13.33
C ASP A 278 -8.12 22.26 14.22
N LYS A 279 -8.11 22.09 15.55
CA LYS A 279 -8.15 23.21 16.50
C LYS A 279 -6.84 23.46 17.23
N ALA A 280 -6.01 22.45 17.44
CA ALA A 280 -4.82 22.57 18.29
C ALA A 280 -3.50 22.38 17.54
N PHE A 281 -3.48 21.53 16.52
CA PHE A 281 -2.27 21.20 15.77
C PHE A 281 -1.99 22.22 14.66
N LEU A 282 -2.97 22.44 13.76
CA LEU A 282 -2.79 23.32 12.60
C LEU A 282 -2.53 24.79 12.96
N GLN A 283 -2.88 25.20 14.18
CA GLN A 283 -2.69 26.57 14.67
C GLN A 283 -1.34 26.80 15.35
N LYS A 284 -0.51 25.76 15.49
CA LYS A 284 0.80 25.82 16.18
C LYS A 284 1.95 25.63 15.20
N ASN A 285 3.14 26.08 15.59
CA ASN A 285 4.38 25.83 14.85
C ASN A 285 4.70 24.33 14.70
N ASP A 286 4.16 23.49 15.59
CA ASP A 286 4.25 22.03 15.52
C ASP A 286 3.69 21.48 14.20
N ALA A 287 2.81 22.21 13.50
CA ALA A 287 2.29 21.81 12.20
C ALA A 287 3.37 21.62 11.11
N PHE A 288 4.50 22.32 11.22
CA PHE A 288 5.56 22.26 10.22
C PHE A 288 6.38 20.97 10.33
N LEU A 289 6.75 20.57 11.55
CA LEU A 289 7.65 19.44 11.84
C LEU A 289 6.93 18.19 12.37
N GLY A 290 5.69 18.33 12.82
CA GLY A 290 4.98 17.27 13.54
C GLY A 290 5.35 17.22 15.02
N ILE A 291 4.80 16.22 15.71
CA ILE A 291 5.04 15.98 17.14
C ILE A 291 5.90 14.75 17.42
N GLY A 292 6.25 13.95 16.41
CA GLY A 292 6.96 12.68 16.56
C GLY A 292 6.05 11.48 16.84
N ASP A 293 6.53 10.27 16.58
CA ASP A 293 5.73 9.04 16.72
C ASP A 293 5.46 8.69 18.19
N GLU A 294 6.47 8.85 19.05
CA GLU A 294 6.35 8.56 20.48
C GLU A 294 5.27 9.44 21.15
N GLU A 295 5.29 10.74 20.85
CA GLU A 295 4.30 11.67 21.39
C GLU A 295 2.90 11.42 20.83
N PHE A 296 2.81 11.08 19.55
CA PHE A 296 1.55 10.71 18.91
C PHE A 296 0.93 9.48 19.60
N VAL A 297 1.72 8.41 19.79
CA VAL A 297 1.28 7.18 20.47
C VAL A 297 0.88 7.47 21.92
N ARG A 298 1.65 8.31 22.64
CA ARG A 298 1.33 8.71 24.01
C ARG A 298 -0.02 9.42 24.11
N ARG A 299 -0.37 10.27 23.14
CA ARG A 299 -1.60 11.07 23.15
C ARG A 299 -2.83 10.34 22.63
N PHE A 300 -2.68 9.59 21.55
CA PHE A 300 -3.82 9.05 20.78
C PHE A 300 -3.87 7.53 20.77
N GLY A 301 -2.83 6.85 21.28
CA GLY A 301 -2.73 5.40 21.26
C GLY A 301 -2.79 4.83 19.84
N SER A 302 -3.55 3.75 19.67
CA SER A 302 -3.79 3.12 18.37
C SER A 302 -5.20 3.40 17.86
N GLY A 303 -5.44 3.18 16.55
CA GLY A 303 -6.77 3.25 15.94
C GLY A 303 -6.96 4.40 14.95
N ASN A 304 -6.09 5.41 14.98
CA ASN A 304 -6.05 6.47 13.97
C ASN A 304 -5.18 6.04 12.79
N SER A 305 -5.72 6.13 11.57
CA SER A 305 -5.08 5.54 10.39
C SER A 305 -5.32 6.33 9.09
N SER A 306 -5.38 7.66 9.13
CA SER A 306 -5.60 8.51 7.94
C SER A 306 -4.35 9.34 7.58
N TYR A 307 -4.40 10.09 6.47
CA TYR A 307 -3.33 11.04 6.12
C TYR A 307 -3.05 12.08 7.21
N LYS A 308 -4.07 12.44 8.03
CA LYS A 308 -3.90 13.35 9.17
C LYS A 308 -2.88 12.80 10.15
N THR A 309 -2.83 11.47 10.35
CA THR A 309 -1.84 10.80 11.21
C THR A 309 -0.42 11.09 10.73
N PHE A 310 -0.17 10.98 9.41
CA PHE A 310 1.15 11.31 8.85
C PHE A 310 1.54 12.76 9.10
N ILE A 311 0.60 13.70 8.91
CA ILE A 311 0.85 15.13 9.09
C ILE A 311 1.11 15.45 10.56
N VAL A 312 0.37 14.86 11.50
CA VAL A 312 0.58 15.10 12.93
C VAL A 312 1.91 14.52 13.39
N GLN A 313 2.25 13.31 12.97
CA GLN A 313 3.52 12.68 13.33
C GLN A 313 4.72 13.44 12.75
N ASN A 314 4.67 13.79 11.46
CA ASN A 314 5.87 14.16 10.67
C ASN A 314 5.85 15.60 10.13
N GLY A 315 4.73 16.31 10.26
CA GLY A 315 4.57 17.68 9.79
C GLY A 315 4.33 17.85 8.29
N ILE A 316 3.96 19.07 7.91
CA ILE A 316 3.69 19.46 6.51
C ILE A 316 4.98 19.48 5.67
N ILE A 317 6.15 19.76 6.27
CA ILE A 317 7.43 19.74 5.55
C ILE A 317 7.73 18.33 5.02
N SER A 318 7.51 17.31 5.85
CA SER A 318 7.66 15.92 5.44
C SER A 318 6.67 15.51 4.36
N LEU A 319 5.43 15.99 4.45
CA LEU A 319 4.44 15.77 3.38
C LEU A 319 4.88 16.41 2.06
N PHE A 320 5.45 17.61 2.11
CA PHE A 320 5.99 18.28 0.92
C PHE A 320 7.12 17.48 0.28
N PHE A 321 8.12 17.02 1.04
CA PHE A 321 9.22 16.23 0.48
C PHE A 321 8.76 14.86 -0.03
N LEU A 322 7.81 14.21 0.67
CA LEU A 322 7.15 13.00 0.19
C LEU A 322 6.51 13.23 -1.17
N PHE A 323 5.67 14.26 -1.28
CA PHE A 323 4.99 14.58 -2.54
C PHE A 323 5.98 14.93 -3.66
N ALA A 324 6.99 15.74 -3.35
CA ALA A 324 8.04 16.12 -4.30
C ALA A 324 8.81 14.90 -4.80
N PHE A 325 9.16 13.95 -3.93
CA PHE A 325 9.84 12.72 -4.31
C PHE A 325 9.03 11.87 -5.30
N TYR A 326 7.75 11.63 -5.01
CA TYR A 326 6.85 10.88 -5.90
C TYR A 326 6.60 11.60 -7.23
N CYS A 327 6.38 12.91 -7.21
CA CYS A 327 6.24 13.73 -8.41
C CYS A 327 7.50 13.69 -9.28
N MET A 328 8.69 13.71 -8.68
CA MET A 328 9.95 13.66 -9.41
C MET A 328 10.15 12.31 -10.12
N LEU A 329 9.76 11.21 -9.48
CA LEU A 329 9.77 9.88 -10.12
C LEU A 329 8.90 9.86 -11.38
N VAL A 330 7.69 10.42 -11.29
CA VAL A 330 6.75 10.50 -12.43
C VAL A 330 7.29 11.41 -13.53
N TYR A 331 7.78 12.59 -13.15
CA TYR A 331 8.39 13.55 -14.07
C TYR A 331 9.51 12.93 -14.91
N TYR A 332 10.36 12.08 -14.32
CA TYR A 332 11.44 11.43 -15.06
C TYR A 332 11.02 10.31 -16.02
N CYS A 333 9.80 9.79 -15.88
CA CYS A 333 9.26 8.74 -16.76
C CYS A 333 8.33 9.29 -17.85
N LEU A 334 7.63 10.41 -17.60
CA LEU A 334 6.70 11.08 -18.53
C LEU A 334 5.59 10.16 -19.10
N SER A 335 5.07 9.26 -18.27
CA SER A 335 3.99 8.34 -18.68
C SER A 335 2.65 8.75 -18.06
N PRO A 336 1.58 9.00 -18.85
CA PRO A 336 0.25 9.28 -18.33
C PRO A 336 -0.28 8.16 -17.42
N VAL A 337 0.01 6.91 -17.76
CA VAL A 337 -0.37 5.76 -16.93
C VAL A 337 0.38 5.77 -15.59
N TYR A 338 1.59 6.32 -15.53
CA TYR A 338 2.31 6.46 -14.27
C TYR A 338 1.80 7.65 -13.43
N VAL A 339 1.31 8.72 -14.06
CA VAL A 339 0.53 9.77 -13.38
C VAL A 339 -0.74 9.17 -12.77
N GLY A 340 -1.43 8.28 -13.49
CA GLY A 340 -2.57 7.53 -12.95
C GLY A 340 -2.23 6.71 -11.72
N LEU A 341 -1.05 6.07 -11.69
CA LEU A 341 -0.57 5.37 -10.50
C LEU A 341 -0.31 6.34 -9.34
N LEU A 342 0.22 7.55 -9.58
CA LEU A 342 0.41 8.57 -8.55
C LEU A 342 -0.92 8.99 -7.92
N ILE A 343 -1.95 9.23 -8.73
CA ILE A 343 -3.30 9.55 -8.24
C ILE A 343 -3.85 8.40 -7.39
N LEU A 344 -3.64 7.16 -7.84
CA LEU A 344 -4.09 5.98 -7.10
C LEU A 344 -3.36 5.82 -5.74
N TYR A 345 -2.05 6.08 -5.71
CA TYR A 345 -1.26 6.11 -4.48
C TYR A 345 -1.70 7.25 -3.55
N ALA A 346 -2.02 8.43 -4.08
CA ALA A 346 -2.57 9.52 -3.29
C ALA A 346 -3.92 9.14 -2.67
N ALA A 347 -4.81 8.47 -3.42
CA ALA A 347 -6.06 7.95 -2.89
C ALA A 347 -5.85 6.90 -1.78
N SER A 348 -4.86 6.01 -1.94
CA SER A 348 -4.45 5.07 -0.90
C SER A 348 -3.94 5.81 0.35
N PHE A 349 -3.06 6.80 0.16
CA PHE A 349 -2.47 7.60 1.23
C PHE A 349 -3.48 8.40 2.04
N LEU A 350 -4.49 8.99 1.38
CA LEU A 350 -5.61 9.66 2.04
C LEU A 350 -6.31 8.73 3.04
N GLN A 351 -6.49 7.47 2.65
CA GLN A 351 -7.13 6.50 3.50
C GLN A 351 -6.20 5.90 4.56
N ARG A 352 -4.92 5.67 4.23
CA ARG A 352 -3.90 5.08 5.11
C ARG A 352 -2.51 5.63 4.81
N PRO A 353 -1.76 6.11 5.82
CA PRO A 353 -0.47 6.78 5.61
C PRO A 353 0.69 5.79 5.37
N TYR A 354 0.57 4.90 4.39
CA TYR A 354 1.54 3.82 4.13
C TYR A 354 2.46 4.09 2.93
N ALA A 355 2.50 5.32 2.41
CA ALA A 355 3.32 5.66 1.24
C ALA A 355 4.79 5.24 1.41
N LEU A 356 5.35 5.35 2.62
CA LEU A 356 6.74 4.98 2.92
C LEU A 356 6.96 3.49 3.22
N TRP A 357 5.90 2.67 3.23
CA TRP A 357 6.07 1.21 3.34
C TRP A 357 6.87 0.69 2.16
N GLU A 358 7.83 -0.19 2.42
CA GLU A 358 8.76 -0.68 1.41
C GLU A 358 8.05 -1.36 0.24
N ILE A 359 6.91 -2.01 0.48
CA ILE A 359 6.09 -2.55 -0.60
C ILE A 359 5.58 -1.45 -1.54
N GLU A 360 4.97 -0.39 -0.99
CA GLU A 360 4.39 0.69 -1.79
C GLU A 360 5.48 1.50 -2.47
N LEU A 361 6.47 1.94 -1.70
CA LEU A 361 7.57 2.78 -2.17
C LEU A 361 8.39 2.05 -3.27
N PHE A 362 8.79 0.79 -3.05
CA PHE A 362 9.62 0.08 -4.02
C PHE A 362 8.82 -0.31 -5.26
N LEU A 363 7.53 -0.65 -5.08
CA LEU A 363 6.63 -0.88 -6.20
C LEU A 363 6.49 0.38 -7.05
N PHE A 364 6.27 1.55 -6.43
CA PHE A 364 6.12 2.81 -7.16
C PHE A 364 7.40 3.17 -7.91
N MET A 365 8.55 3.21 -7.21
CA MET A 365 9.87 3.48 -7.80
C MET A 365 10.19 2.57 -8.99
N SER A 366 9.74 1.32 -8.94
CA SER A 366 9.98 0.32 -9.97
C SER A 366 8.94 0.33 -11.08
N ALA A 367 7.71 0.75 -10.81
CA ALA A 367 6.59 0.75 -11.75
C ALA A 367 6.88 1.64 -12.97
N GLY A 368 7.63 2.73 -12.81
CA GLY A 368 8.08 3.57 -13.92
C GLY A 368 8.78 2.78 -15.03
N SER A 369 9.56 1.74 -14.70
CA SER A 369 10.25 0.88 -15.68
C SER A 369 9.33 -0.06 -16.47
N ILE A 370 8.11 -0.29 -15.97
CA ILE A 370 7.09 -1.16 -16.56
C ILE A 370 6.03 -0.34 -17.31
N LEU A 371 5.60 0.76 -16.69
CA LEU A 371 4.56 1.65 -17.17
C LEU A 371 5.08 2.76 -18.06
N LYS A 372 6.40 2.79 -18.37
CA LYS A 372 6.95 3.64 -19.42
C LYS A 372 6.36 3.22 -20.77
N TYR A 373 5.21 3.79 -21.07
CA TYR A 373 4.54 3.60 -22.33
C TYR A 373 5.37 4.32 -23.39
N LYS A 374 5.95 3.56 -24.32
CA LYS A 374 6.53 4.13 -25.54
C LYS A 374 5.38 4.66 -26.40
N TYR A 375 5.12 5.95 -26.30
CA TYR A 375 4.12 6.61 -27.16
C TYR A 375 4.60 6.71 -28.63
N ASN A 376 5.90 6.48 -28.90
CA ASN A 376 6.54 6.70 -30.21
C ASN A 376 7.38 5.50 -30.71
N ASP A 377 6.79 4.33 -30.94
CA ASP A 377 7.38 3.32 -31.85
C ASP A 377 6.91 3.52 -33.31
N LYS A 378 6.47 4.73 -33.69
CA LYS A 378 6.21 5.10 -35.10
C LYS A 378 7.15 6.16 -35.68
N LEU A 379 8.11 6.67 -34.89
CA LEU A 379 9.07 7.69 -35.37
C LEU A 379 10.49 7.15 -35.61
N PHE A 380 10.77 5.90 -35.25
CA PHE A 380 12.09 5.28 -35.44
C PHE A 380 12.16 4.32 -36.64
N ASP A 381 11.03 3.98 -37.26
CA ASP A 381 11.01 3.20 -38.51
C ASP A 381 11.27 4.06 -39.76
N TYR A 382 11.51 5.37 -39.61
CA TYR A 382 11.76 6.29 -40.74
C TYR A 382 13.25 6.58 -41.01
N TYR A 383 14.16 6.02 -40.21
CA TYR A 383 15.61 6.18 -40.39
C TYR A 383 16.37 4.85 -40.52
N SER A 384 15.65 3.77 -40.88
CA SER A 384 16.24 2.45 -41.14
C SER A 384 15.80 1.88 -42.49
N THR A 385 15.97 2.67 -43.54
CA THR A 385 16.12 2.19 -44.93
C THR A 385 17.44 2.71 -45.46
#